data_AF-R7JN86-F1
#
_entry.id   AF-R7JN86-F1
#
_cell.length_a   1.000
_cell.length_b   1.000
_cell.length_c   1.000
_cell.angle_alpha   90.00
_cell.angle_beta   90.00
_cell.angle_gamma   90.00
#
_symmetry.space_group_name_H-M   'P 1'
#
loop_
_entity.id
_entity.type
_entity.pdbx_description
1 polymer ?
#
loop_
_entity_poly.entity_id
_entity_poly.type
_entity_poly.pdbx_seq_one_letter_code
_entity_poly.pdbx_strand_id
1 'polypeptide(L)'
;MEYTWIKNGTILDEKAEEIYVCSQYIQVYSLEGKYKRTLKINCFDHDMSILNYDDQSLLIYDDIVIEPGREKETTHTPYRFISKKDGSPMGTLDIYFPQRVPLAIAQQEGNMWRPYKFSYPSNARFGDDLMLMNVSSDTLYKLSPQKRLTPIFTRTPSVYASKLRNIWMPLLTTDKFMLFGTFVIDFNSTGGKIPKFMYDFKTGQVKRVSIIDHELNYGIRGPREWDSGSGTAIAKNKSAEFVSAPAMLEAYQKKRLKGNGNEVAKNLLEDDNQVVRILTFK
;
A
#
# COMPACT_ATOMS: atom_id res chain seq x y z
N MET A 1 -27.94 -3.27 1.65
CA MET A 1 -27.18 -2.77 2.81
C MET A 1 -26.37 -1.58 2.33
N GLU A 2 -26.46 -0.47 3.06
CA GLU A 2 -25.73 0.77 2.74
C GLU A 2 -24.54 0.93 3.68
N TYR A 3 -23.57 1.73 3.26
CA TYR A 3 -22.43 2.17 4.08
C TYR A 3 -22.31 3.68 3.95
N THR A 4 -21.99 4.35 5.06
CA THR A 4 -21.87 5.81 5.11
C THR A 4 -20.44 6.28 4.85
N TRP A 5 -19.46 5.42 5.10
CA TRP A 5 -18.04 5.74 5.01
C TRP A 5 -17.20 4.48 4.77
N ILE A 6 -16.13 4.59 3.98
CA ILE A 6 -15.16 3.52 3.77
C ILE A 6 -13.89 3.88 4.54
N LYS A 7 -13.58 3.15 5.62
CA LYS A 7 -12.44 3.46 6.51
C LYS A 7 -11.15 2.76 6.10
N ASN A 8 -11.21 1.46 5.79
CA ASN A 8 -10.01 0.66 5.48
C ASN A 8 -9.92 0.25 4.00
N GLY A 9 -10.63 0.98 3.13
CA GLY A 9 -10.61 0.77 1.70
C GLY A 9 -11.56 -0.32 1.21
N THR A 10 -11.37 -0.69 -0.05
CA THR A 10 -12.11 -1.76 -0.71
C THR A 10 -11.14 -2.82 -1.22
N ILE A 11 -11.61 -4.06 -1.27
CA ILE A 11 -10.83 -5.20 -1.72
C ILE A 11 -11.61 -5.91 -2.80
N LEU A 12 -10.97 -6.14 -3.94
CA LEU A 12 -11.50 -6.99 -5.00
C LEU A 12 -10.94 -8.40 -4.86
N ASP A 13 -11.82 -9.38 -4.87
CA ASP A 13 -11.50 -10.78 -5.09
C ASP A 13 -12.08 -11.22 -6.42
N GLU A 14 -11.25 -11.15 -7.47
CA GLU A 14 -11.64 -11.48 -8.83
C GLU A 14 -12.10 -12.94 -8.97
N LYS A 15 -11.46 -13.86 -8.23
CA LYS A 15 -11.77 -15.30 -8.32
C LYS A 15 -13.11 -15.62 -7.65
N ALA A 16 -13.42 -14.97 -6.55
CA ALA A 16 -14.71 -15.13 -5.87
C ALA A 16 -15.81 -14.24 -6.48
N GLU A 17 -15.47 -13.33 -7.40
CA GLU A 17 -16.34 -12.29 -7.93
C GLU A 17 -16.99 -11.46 -6.81
N GLU A 18 -16.17 -11.07 -5.82
CA GLU A 18 -16.60 -10.39 -4.61
C GLU A 18 -15.86 -9.08 -4.36
N ILE A 19 -16.60 -8.07 -3.91
CA ILE A 19 -16.08 -6.79 -3.45
C ILE A 19 -16.30 -6.70 -1.95
N TYR A 20 -15.23 -6.48 -1.20
CA TYR A 20 -15.28 -6.27 0.25
C TYR A 20 -15.14 -4.78 0.53
N VAL A 21 -16.19 -4.18 1.07
CA VAL A 21 -16.24 -2.77 1.46
C VAL A 21 -15.94 -2.67 2.96
N CYS A 22 -14.78 -2.13 3.31
CA CYS A 22 -14.31 -2.06 4.70
C CYS A 22 -14.77 -0.75 5.37
N SER A 23 -16.03 -0.75 5.82
CA SER A 23 -16.68 0.34 6.55
C SER A 23 -16.51 0.13 8.06
N GLN A 24 -17.56 0.25 8.88
CA GLN A 24 -17.55 -0.15 10.30
C GLN A 24 -17.33 -1.67 10.46
N TYR A 25 -18.00 -2.43 9.60
CA TYR A 25 -17.79 -3.86 9.37
C TYR A 25 -17.41 -4.07 7.90
N ILE A 26 -16.95 -5.28 7.56
CA ILE A 26 -16.66 -5.63 6.17
C ILE A 26 -17.95 -6.14 5.52
N GLN A 27 -18.49 -5.37 4.59
CA GLN A 27 -19.67 -5.74 3.82
C GLN A 27 -19.23 -6.32 2.48
N VAL A 28 -19.76 -7.48 2.12
CA VAL A 28 -19.38 -8.21 0.90
C VAL A 28 -20.48 -8.08 -0.14
N TYR A 29 -20.10 -7.70 -1.36
CA TYR A 29 -20.98 -7.51 -2.51
C TYR A 29 -20.53 -8.36 -3.69
N SER A 30 -21.42 -8.67 -4.62
CA SER A 30 -21.05 -9.16 -5.96
C SER A 30 -20.48 -8.04 -6.82
N LEU A 31 -19.95 -8.37 -8.00
CA LEU A 31 -19.44 -7.39 -8.96
C LEU A 31 -20.55 -6.45 -9.48
N GLU A 32 -21.81 -6.88 -9.47
CA GLU A 32 -22.98 -6.05 -9.80
C GLU A 32 -23.45 -5.18 -8.62
N GLY A 33 -22.73 -5.19 -7.50
CA GLY A 33 -23.07 -4.40 -6.32
C GLY A 33 -24.21 -4.99 -5.47
N LYS A 34 -24.53 -6.29 -5.62
CA LYS A 34 -25.55 -6.95 -4.79
C LYS A 34 -24.94 -7.40 -3.46
N TYR A 35 -25.54 -6.99 -2.35
CA TYR A 35 -25.10 -7.41 -1.02
C TYR A 35 -25.19 -8.93 -0.84
N LYS A 36 -24.13 -9.55 -0.30
CA LYS A 36 -24.03 -10.99 -0.02
C LYS A 36 -24.06 -11.29 1.48
N ARG A 37 -23.14 -10.68 2.24
CA ARG A 37 -22.96 -10.94 3.69
C ARG A 37 -22.15 -9.83 4.36
N THR A 38 -22.10 -9.88 5.69
CA THR A 38 -21.27 -9.00 6.52
C THR A 38 -20.33 -9.84 7.38
N LEU A 39 -19.04 -9.51 7.38
CA LEU A 39 -18.06 -10.05 8.31
C LEU A 39 -17.98 -9.09 9.51
N LYS A 40 -18.31 -9.57 10.71
CA LYS A 40 -18.39 -8.75 11.93
C LYS A 40 -17.03 -8.42 12.53
N ILE A 41 -16.13 -7.87 11.73
CA ILE A 41 -14.82 -7.37 12.14
C ILE A 41 -14.96 -5.88 12.35
N ASN A 42 -14.73 -5.40 13.57
CA ASN A 42 -14.81 -3.98 13.88
C ASN A 42 -13.60 -3.24 13.29
N CYS A 43 -13.80 -2.57 12.17
CA CYS A 43 -12.75 -1.78 11.52
C CYS A 43 -12.54 -0.42 12.19
N PHE A 44 -13.42 -0.02 13.13
CA PHE A 44 -13.40 1.31 13.74
C PHE A 44 -12.58 1.40 15.02
N ASP A 45 -12.38 0.27 15.71
CA ASP A 45 -11.71 0.20 17.02
C ASP A 45 -10.32 0.83 17.03
N HIS A 46 -9.52 0.51 16.01
CA HIS A 46 -8.20 1.10 15.75
C HIS A 46 -7.91 1.10 14.25
N ASP A 47 -6.78 1.68 13.87
CA ASP A 47 -6.31 1.67 12.48
C ASP A 47 -5.83 0.27 12.08
N MET A 48 -6.24 -0.18 10.89
CA MET A 48 -5.78 -1.43 10.32
C MET A 48 -5.73 -1.37 8.80
N SER A 49 -5.01 -2.30 8.20
CA SER A 49 -5.02 -2.55 6.77
C SER A 49 -5.53 -3.97 6.50
N ILE A 50 -6.33 -4.14 5.46
CA ILE A 50 -6.98 -5.40 5.14
C ILE A 50 -6.63 -5.75 3.70
N LEU A 51 -6.09 -6.96 3.52
CA LEU A 51 -5.55 -7.43 2.24
C LEU A 51 -6.26 -8.72 1.82
N ASN A 52 -6.58 -8.82 0.53
CA ASN A 52 -6.95 -10.10 -0.06
C ASN A 52 -5.74 -11.04 0.01
N TYR A 53 -5.86 -12.15 0.74
CA TYR A 53 -4.76 -13.09 0.94
C TYR A 53 -4.87 -14.33 0.05
N ASP A 54 -5.79 -15.24 0.37
CA ASP A 54 -6.04 -16.48 -0.36
C ASP A 54 -7.54 -16.70 -0.56
N ASP A 55 -7.94 -17.82 -1.16
CA ASP A 55 -9.35 -18.14 -1.44
C ASP A 55 -10.24 -18.14 -0.18
N GLN A 56 -9.66 -18.37 0.99
CA GLN A 56 -10.42 -18.61 2.23
C GLN A 56 -10.33 -17.45 3.22
N SER A 57 -9.29 -16.62 3.12
CA SER A 57 -8.93 -15.68 4.17
C SER A 57 -8.50 -14.31 3.66
N LEU A 58 -8.77 -13.30 4.48
CA LEU A 58 -8.15 -11.98 4.39
C LEU A 58 -7.00 -11.93 5.41
N LEU A 59 -5.96 -11.16 5.08
CA LEU A 59 -4.89 -10.82 6.01
C LEU A 59 -5.17 -9.42 6.58
N ILE A 60 -5.28 -9.32 7.90
CA ILE A 60 -5.34 -8.04 8.61
C ILE A 60 -3.96 -7.72 9.18
N TYR A 61 -3.53 -6.48 8.98
CA TYR A 61 -2.46 -5.83 9.72
C TYR A 61 -3.09 -4.82 10.70
N ASP A 62 -3.00 -5.11 12.00
CA ASP A 62 -3.40 -4.19 13.07
C ASP A 62 -2.30 -3.16 13.32
N ASP A 63 -2.59 -1.88 13.08
CA ASP A 63 -1.65 -0.79 13.31
C ASP A 63 -1.50 -0.48 14.81
N ILE A 64 -0.59 0.43 15.15
CA ILE A 64 -0.39 0.85 16.54
C ILE A 64 -1.56 1.71 17.01
N VAL A 65 -2.00 1.48 18.25
CA VAL A 65 -2.98 2.32 18.92
C VAL A 65 -2.26 3.54 19.51
N ILE A 66 -2.52 4.72 18.94
CA ILE A 66 -1.89 5.99 19.35
C ILE A 66 -2.79 6.85 20.24
N GLU A 67 -4.03 6.40 20.49
CA GLU A 67 -4.97 7.12 21.32
C GLU A 67 -4.43 7.22 22.76
N PRO A 68 -4.34 8.44 23.33
CA PRO A 68 -3.81 8.63 24.68
C PRO A 68 -4.54 7.77 25.72
N GLY A 69 -3.81 6.93 26.44
CA GLY A 69 -4.33 6.03 27.47
C GLY A 69 -4.72 4.63 26.99
N ARG A 70 -4.73 4.37 25.67
CA ARG A 70 -5.03 3.06 25.06
C ARG A 70 -3.81 2.39 24.44
N GLU A 71 -2.61 2.93 24.64
CA GLU A 71 -1.38 2.45 23.98
C GLU A 71 -1.10 0.97 24.26
N LYS A 72 -1.51 0.47 25.43
CA LYS A 72 -1.40 -0.93 25.86
C LYS A 72 -2.24 -1.91 25.02
N GLU A 73 -3.20 -1.43 24.26
CA GLU A 73 -4.02 -2.25 23.36
C GLU A 73 -3.27 -2.63 22.07
N THR A 74 -2.10 -2.02 21.83
CA THR A 74 -1.23 -2.37 20.71
C THR A 74 -0.74 -3.81 20.83
N THR A 75 -1.15 -4.66 19.88
CA THR A 75 -0.71 -6.06 19.81
C THR A 75 0.76 -6.21 19.40
N HIS A 76 1.43 -7.25 19.88
CA HIS A 76 2.78 -7.62 19.45
C HIS A 76 2.79 -8.55 18.22
N THR A 77 1.64 -9.11 17.84
CA THR A 77 1.46 -9.99 16.67
C THR A 77 0.44 -9.37 15.70
N PRO A 78 0.82 -8.34 14.92
CA PRO A 78 -0.13 -7.53 14.17
C PRO A 78 -0.77 -8.19 12.96
N TYR A 79 -0.26 -9.35 12.54
CA TYR A 79 -0.70 -10.00 11.32
C TYR A 79 -1.60 -11.20 11.65
N ARG A 80 -2.88 -11.11 11.29
CA ARG A 80 -3.89 -12.14 11.58
C ARG A 80 -4.73 -12.49 10.37
N PHE A 81 -5.08 -13.77 10.27
CA PHE A 81 -5.94 -14.30 9.23
C PHE A 81 -7.38 -14.38 9.72
N ILE A 82 -8.31 -13.99 8.84
CA ILE A 82 -9.74 -14.05 9.10
C ILE A 82 -10.46 -14.73 7.94
N SER A 83 -11.49 -15.50 8.25
CA SER A 83 -12.31 -16.22 7.27
C SER A 83 -13.12 -15.25 6.42
N LYS A 84 -13.05 -15.41 5.09
CA LYS A 84 -13.92 -14.71 4.14
C LYS A 84 -15.37 -15.16 4.22
N LYS A 85 -15.64 -16.34 4.80
CA LYS A 85 -16.98 -16.91 4.91
C LYS A 85 -17.81 -16.17 5.95
N ASP A 86 -17.23 -15.93 7.13
CA ASP A 86 -17.95 -15.45 8.32
C ASP A 86 -17.17 -14.45 9.18
N GLY A 87 -15.90 -14.18 8.87
CA GLY A 87 -15.05 -13.29 9.65
C GLY A 87 -14.40 -13.93 10.87
N SER A 88 -14.54 -15.25 11.05
CA SER A 88 -13.92 -15.97 12.17
C SER A 88 -12.38 -15.93 12.11
N PRO A 89 -11.67 -15.87 13.25
CA PRO A 89 -10.21 -15.95 13.28
C PRO A 89 -9.69 -17.28 12.75
N MET A 90 -8.63 -17.25 11.94
CA MET A 90 -7.99 -18.43 11.36
C MET A 90 -6.52 -18.62 11.80
N GLY A 91 -6.06 -17.82 12.76
CA GLY A 91 -4.69 -17.83 13.26
C GLY A 91 -3.91 -16.56 12.93
N THR A 92 -2.66 -16.52 13.37
CA THR A 92 -1.75 -15.37 13.17
C THR A 92 -0.55 -15.78 12.32
N LEU A 93 0.07 -14.80 11.69
CA LEU A 93 1.38 -15.00 11.07
C LEU A 93 2.44 -15.03 12.18
N ASP A 94 3.48 -15.85 12.01
CA ASP A 94 4.60 -15.96 12.95
C ASP A 94 5.55 -14.75 12.85
N ILE A 95 5.03 -13.57 13.18
CA ILE A 95 5.76 -12.32 13.29
C ILE A 95 5.39 -11.70 14.64
N TYR A 96 6.40 -11.63 15.51
CA TYR A 96 6.32 -10.99 16.82
C TYR A 96 7.25 -9.78 16.87
N PHE A 97 6.73 -8.65 17.35
CA PHE A 97 7.52 -7.44 17.58
C PHE A 97 7.59 -7.13 19.08
N PRO A 98 8.74 -7.33 19.75
CA PRO A 98 8.88 -6.99 21.18
C PRO A 98 8.57 -5.51 21.46
N GLN A 99 8.90 -4.65 20.50
CA GLN A 99 8.58 -3.23 20.53
C GLN A 99 7.94 -2.81 19.21
N ARG A 100 6.71 -2.29 19.28
CA ARG A 100 6.01 -1.70 18.13
C ARG A 100 6.41 -0.23 17.98
N VAL A 101 6.93 0.12 16.82
CA VAL A 101 7.42 1.47 16.52
C VAL A 101 6.32 2.27 15.81
N PRO A 102 5.90 3.44 16.33
CA PRO A 102 4.83 4.23 15.74
C PRO A 102 5.22 4.86 14.40
N LEU A 103 4.27 4.84 13.46
CA LEU A 103 4.25 5.66 12.25
C LEU A 103 3.41 6.92 12.41
N ALA A 104 2.76 7.05 13.56
CA ALA A 104 1.90 8.16 13.91
C ALA A 104 2.12 8.56 15.36
N ILE A 105 1.93 9.85 15.65
CA ILE A 105 1.93 10.38 17.02
C ILE A 105 0.61 11.09 17.29
N ALA A 106 0.16 11.06 18.54
CA ALA A 106 -0.91 11.95 19.00
C ALA A 106 -0.33 13.34 19.28
N GLN A 107 -0.75 14.34 18.50
CA GLN A 107 -0.46 15.74 18.77
C GLN A 107 -1.59 16.31 19.63
N GLN A 108 -1.24 16.88 20.79
CA GLN A 108 -2.20 17.55 21.67
C GLN A 108 -2.58 18.92 21.09
N GLU A 109 -3.88 19.19 21.05
CA GLU A 109 -4.49 20.46 20.64
C GLU A 109 -5.51 20.89 21.71
N GLY A 110 -5.02 21.55 22.76
CA GLY A 110 -5.83 21.91 23.92
C GLY A 110 -6.32 20.67 24.66
N ASN A 111 -7.64 20.49 24.75
CA ASN A 111 -8.28 19.31 25.36
C ASN A 111 -8.55 18.19 24.35
N MET A 112 -8.20 18.38 23.08
CA MET A 112 -8.33 17.38 22.03
C MET A 112 -6.95 16.89 21.61
N TRP A 113 -6.91 15.77 20.91
CA TRP A 113 -5.71 15.31 20.24
C TRP A 113 -6.03 14.99 18.79
N ARG A 114 -5.03 15.09 17.91
CA ARG A 114 -5.13 14.68 16.52
C ARG A 114 -4.00 13.72 16.15
N PRO A 115 -4.23 12.77 15.23
CA PRO A 115 -3.17 11.93 14.70
C PRO A 115 -2.29 12.72 13.73
N TYR A 116 -0.97 12.64 13.88
CA TYR A 116 -0.01 13.02 12.84
C TYR A 116 0.72 11.77 12.37
N LYS A 117 0.45 11.33 11.14
CA LYS A 117 0.81 10.00 10.61
C LYS A 117 1.57 10.10 9.30
N PHE A 118 2.66 9.33 9.18
CA PHE A 118 3.29 9.05 7.90
C PHE A 118 2.49 7.96 7.16
N SER A 119 2.13 8.24 5.91
CA SER A 119 1.53 7.26 5.00
C SER A 119 2.57 6.70 4.05
N TYR A 120 2.63 5.37 3.93
CA TYR A 120 3.44 4.68 2.92
C TYR A 120 2.87 3.27 2.66
N PRO A 121 3.12 2.67 1.47
CA PRO A 121 2.79 1.29 1.20
C PRO A 121 3.71 0.35 2.01
N SER A 122 3.29 0.02 3.23
CA SER A 122 3.99 -0.90 4.14
C SER A 122 3.77 -2.36 3.79
N ASN A 123 2.53 -2.71 3.45
CA ASN A 123 2.13 -4.03 3.02
C ASN A 123 1.50 -3.91 1.62
N ALA A 124 2.13 -4.49 0.60
CA ALA A 124 1.73 -4.30 -0.78
C ALA A 124 1.66 -5.64 -1.51
N ARG A 125 0.63 -5.79 -2.37
CA ARG A 125 0.44 -6.97 -3.20
C ARG A 125 1.00 -6.73 -4.60
N PHE A 126 1.84 -7.64 -5.06
CA PHE A 126 2.38 -7.63 -6.41
C PHE A 126 2.23 -9.02 -7.03
N GLY A 127 1.18 -9.18 -7.85
CA GLY A 127 0.72 -10.49 -8.28
C GLY A 127 0.24 -11.32 -7.09
N ASP A 128 0.79 -12.52 -6.94
CA ASP A 128 0.41 -13.46 -5.88
C ASP A 128 1.22 -13.27 -4.59
N ASP A 129 2.33 -12.53 -4.65
CA ASP A 129 3.19 -12.32 -3.50
C ASP A 129 2.76 -11.04 -2.74
N LEU A 130 2.71 -11.14 -1.42
CA LEU A 130 2.59 -9.99 -0.51
C LEU A 130 3.96 -9.60 0.04
N MET A 131 4.35 -8.36 -0.17
CA MET A 131 5.54 -7.78 0.45
C MET A 131 5.13 -7.16 1.78
N LEU A 132 5.71 -7.65 2.87
CA LEU A 132 5.44 -7.18 4.23
C LEU A 132 6.67 -6.42 4.75
N MET A 133 6.51 -5.12 4.90
CA MET A 133 7.50 -4.23 5.49
C MET A 133 6.87 -3.52 6.69
N ASN A 134 7.44 -3.76 7.86
CA ASN A 134 7.04 -3.06 9.07
C ASN A 134 8.19 -2.20 9.59
N VAL A 135 7.88 -0.99 10.05
CA VAL A 135 8.83 -0.11 10.72
C VAL A 135 9.48 -0.74 11.96
N SER A 136 8.79 -1.69 12.60
CA SER A 136 9.27 -2.45 13.75
C SER A 136 10.09 -3.66 13.33
N SER A 137 10.39 -3.84 12.04
CA SER A 137 11.14 -4.97 11.53
C SER A 137 12.43 -4.53 10.84
N ASP A 138 13.47 -5.31 11.08
CA ASP A 138 14.70 -5.24 10.30
C ASP A 138 14.58 -5.87 8.92
N THR A 139 13.54 -6.67 8.71
CA THR A 139 13.44 -7.55 7.56
C THR A 139 12.25 -7.21 6.68
N LEU A 140 12.49 -7.11 5.38
CA LEU A 140 11.46 -7.18 4.35
C LEU A 140 11.12 -8.63 4.12
N TYR A 141 9.86 -8.99 4.32
CA TYR A 141 9.39 -10.34 4.05
C TYR A 141 8.54 -10.38 2.79
N LYS A 142 8.60 -11.55 2.14
CA LYS A 142 7.64 -11.99 1.15
C LYS A 142 6.76 -13.07 1.76
N LEU A 143 5.46 -12.85 1.76
CA LEU A 143 4.46 -13.84 2.15
C LEU A 143 3.83 -14.42 0.88
N SER A 144 4.11 -15.70 0.63
CA SER A 144 3.52 -16.45 -0.49
C SER A 144 2.07 -16.86 -0.21
N PRO A 145 1.29 -17.32 -1.21
CA PRO A 145 -0.07 -17.85 -1.01
C PRO A 145 -0.14 -19.08 -0.09
N GLN A 146 0.95 -19.83 0.07
CA GLN A 146 1.01 -21.02 0.94
C GLN A 146 1.43 -20.67 2.39
N LYS A 147 1.23 -19.42 2.81
CA LYS A 147 1.60 -18.89 4.15
C LYS A 147 3.08 -19.00 4.50
N ARG A 148 3.95 -19.28 3.52
CA ARG A 148 5.40 -19.28 3.71
C ARG A 148 5.90 -17.85 3.73
N LEU A 149 6.48 -17.47 4.87
CA LEU A 149 7.17 -16.21 5.09
C LEU A 149 8.65 -16.36 4.71
N THR A 150 9.12 -15.56 3.75
CA THR A 150 10.50 -15.63 3.24
C THR A 150 11.18 -14.27 3.42
N PRO A 151 12.32 -14.18 4.14
CA PRO A 151 13.07 -12.94 4.21
C PRO A 151 13.69 -12.61 2.85
N ILE A 152 13.52 -11.37 2.40
CA ILE A 152 14.12 -10.85 1.17
C ILE A 152 15.36 -10.01 1.51
N PHE A 153 15.22 -9.12 2.47
CA PHE A 153 16.30 -8.26 2.94
C PHE A 153 16.27 -8.15 4.45
N THR A 154 17.43 -8.17 5.08
CA THR A 154 17.60 -7.86 6.49
C THR A 154 18.62 -6.75 6.61
N ARG A 155 18.24 -5.65 7.26
CA ARG A 155 19.15 -4.51 7.45
C ARG A 155 20.19 -4.79 8.52
N THR A 156 21.30 -4.09 8.42
CA THR A 156 22.28 -3.95 9.50
C THR A 156 22.85 -2.54 9.43
N PRO A 157 22.83 -1.75 10.53
CA PRO A 157 22.34 -2.10 11.87
C PRO A 157 20.79 -2.16 11.94
N SER A 158 20.28 -2.65 13.07
CA SER A 158 18.84 -2.76 13.34
C SER A 158 18.12 -1.40 13.31
N VAL A 159 16.82 -1.38 13.01
CA VAL A 159 15.91 -0.22 13.14
C VAL A 159 15.90 0.34 14.55
N TYR A 160 16.29 -0.44 15.56
CA TYR A 160 16.37 -0.01 16.95
C TYR A 160 17.72 0.63 17.31
N ALA A 161 18.71 0.60 16.43
CA ALA A 161 20.03 1.19 16.67
C ALA A 161 20.05 2.73 16.57
N SER A 162 19.01 3.34 16.01
CA SER A 162 18.88 4.79 15.85
C SER A 162 17.48 5.27 16.25
N LYS A 163 17.41 6.49 16.82
CA LYS A 163 16.13 7.16 17.12
C LYS A 163 15.41 7.57 15.83
N LEU A 164 16.15 8.10 14.85
CA LEU A 164 15.64 8.38 13.52
C LEU A 164 15.70 7.10 12.69
N ARG A 165 14.53 6.58 12.34
CA ARG A 165 14.40 5.25 11.74
C ARG A 165 14.20 5.40 10.24
N ASN A 166 15.12 4.83 9.48
CA ASN A 166 14.92 4.67 8.04
C ASN A 166 13.94 3.50 7.82
N ILE A 167 12.91 3.66 7.00
CA ILE A 167 12.02 2.57 6.60
C ILE A 167 12.19 2.31 5.11
N TRP A 168 11.99 1.06 4.72
CA TRP A 168 11.90 0.66 3.32
C TRP A 168 10.46 0.63 2.87
N MET A 169 10.22 0.92 1.61
CA MET A 169 8.88 1.03 1.06
C MET A 169 8.83 0.20 -0.20
N PRO A 170 8.23 -1.01 -0.21
CA PRO A 170 8.09 -1.76 -1.44
C PRO A 170 7.23 -0.97 -2.44
N LEU A 171 7.76 -0.76 -3.65
CA LEU A 171 7.12 0.08 -4.69
C LEU A 171 6.59 -0.74 -5.85
N LEU A 172 7.33 -1.77 -6.25
CA LEU A 172 7.03 -2.63 -7.38
C LEU A 172 7.84 -3.91 -7.25
N THR A 173 7.26 -5.04 -7.65
CA THR A 173 8.06 -6.21 -8.03
C THR A 173 7.77 -6.68 -9.44
N THR A 174 8.83 -7.13 -10.10
CA THR A 174 8.83 -7.71 -11.44
C THR A 174 9.39 -9.13 -11.36
N ASP A 175 9.49 -9.83 -12.48
CA ASP A 175 10.15 -11.14 -12.52
C ASP A 175 11.67 -11.07 -12.35
N LYS A 176 12.25 -9.88 -12.51
CA LYS A 176 13.71 -9.68 -12.55
C LYS A 176 14.22 -8.83 -11.39
N PHE A 177 13.40 -7.92 -10.88
CA PHE A 177 13.82 -6.97 -9.86
C PHE A 177 12.68 -6.51 -8.96
N MET A 178 13.06 -5.94 -7.82
CA MET A 178 12.16 -5.18 -6.95
C MET A 178 12.59 -3.71 -6.91
N LEU A 179 11.63 -2.80 -6.98
CA LEU A 179 11.84 -1.40 -6.61
C LEU A 179 11.40 -1.19 -5.17
N PHE A 180 12.21 -0.47 -4.42
CA PHE A 180 11.86 -0.01 -3.08
C PHE A 180 12.39 1.39 -2.83
N GLY A 181 11.61 2.18 -2.10
CA GLY A 181 11.98 3.49 -1.61
C GLY A 181 12.57 3.40 -0.20
N THR A 182 13.26 4.46 0.22
CA THR A 182 13.65 4.62 1.63
C THR A 182 13.25 6.00 2.13
N PHE A 183 12.77 6.11 3.37
CA PHE A 183 12.53 7.41 4.00
C PHE A 183 12.87 7.35 5.50
N VAL A 184 13.21 8.50 6.08
CA VAL A 184 13.45 8.62 7.51
C VAL A 184 12.18 9.08 8.18
N ILE A 185 11.76 8.40 9.24
CA ILE A 185 10.70 8.89 10.12
C ILE A 185 11.30 9.97 11.00
N ASP A 186 10.88 11.20 10.74
CA ASP A 186 11.13 12.34 11.60
C ASP A 186 9.87 13.18 11.69
N PHE A 187 9.15 13.08 12.80
CA PHE A 187 7.91 13.84 13.02
C PHE A 187 8.14 15.35 13.14
N ASN A 188 9.39 15.82 13.19
CA ASN A 188 9.72 17.25 13.15
C ASN A 188 10.04 17.75 11.73
N SER A 189 10.01 16.86 10.72
CA SER A 189 10.27 17.18 9.32
C SER A 189 8.99 17.13 8.51
N THR A 190 8.88 17.96 7.47
CA THR A 190 7.78 17.93 6.49
C THR A 190 7.93 16.82 5.45
N GLY A 191 8.92 15.94 5.61
CA GLY A 191 9.26 14.89 4.65
C GLY A 191 10.30 15.33 3.62
N GLY A 192 10.59 14.48 2.64
CA GLY A 192 11.63 14.76 1.65
C GLY A 192 11.60 13.81 0.46
N LYS A 193 12.54 14.01 -0.47
CA LYS A 193 12.67 13.13 -1.64
C LYS A 193 12.92 11.70 -1.19
N ILE A 194 12.12 10.76 -1.68
CA ILE A 194 12.25 9.33 -1.41
C ILE A 194 13.23 8.75 -2.44
N PRO A 195 14.47 8.40 -2.07
CA PRO A 195 15.39 7.73 -2.99
C PRO A 195 14.85 6.34 -3.32
N LYS A 196 14.93 5.97 -4.60
CA LYS A 196 14.51 4.66 -5.09
C LYS A 196 15.72 3.77 -5.38
N PHE A 197 15.55 2.51 -5.05
CA PHE A 197 16.55 1.47 -5.26
C PHE A 197 15.93 0.32 -6.02
N MET A 198 16.73 -0.30 -6.87
CA MET A 198 16.41 -1.52 -7.58
C MET A 198 17.24 -2.64 -7.01
N TYR A 199 16.57 -3.72 -6.63
CA TYR A 199 17.18 -4.99 -6.27
C TYR A 199 17.04 -5.97 -7.42
N ASP A 200 18.16 -6.38 -8.00
CA ASP A 200 18.18 -7.37 -9.08
C ASP A 200 18.21 -8.79 -8.51
N PHE A 201 17.20 -9.60 -8.83
CA PHE A 201 17.03 -10.94 -8.25
C PHE A 201 18.08 -11.94 -8.74
N LYS A 202 18.64 -11.74 -9.94
CA LYS A 202 19.62 -12.66 -10.52
C LYS A 202 21.00 -12.44 -9.91
N THR A 203 21.39 -11.18 -9.73
CA THR A 203 22.74 -10.79 -9.29
C THR A 203 22.81 -10.52 -7.79
N GLY A 204 21.68 -10.32 -7.13
CA GLY A 204 21.61 -9.92 -5.73
C GLY A 204 22.05 -8.47 -5.48
N GLN A 205 22.29 -7.67 -6.52
CA GLN A 205 22.79 -6.31 -6.36
C GLN A 205 21.67 -5.31 -6.09
N VAL A 206 21.96 -4.34 -5.22
CA VAL A 206 21.11 -3.17 -4.99
C VAL A 206 21.77 -1.94 -5.62
N LYS A 207 21.01 -1.21 -6.44
CA LYS A 207 21.49 0.02 -7.09
C LYS A 207 20.47 1.13 -6.92
N ARG A 208 20.93 2.35 -6.69
CA ARG A 208 20.07 3.53 -6.75
C ARG A 208 19.61 3.74 -8.19
N VAL A 209 18.32 4.00 -8.37
CA VAL A 209 17.72 4.20 -9.70
C VAL A 209 16.83 5.44 -9.70
N SER A 210 16.58 5.96 -10.91
CA SER A 210 15.63 7.03 -11.17
C SER A 210 14.87 6.66 -12.44
N ILE A 211 13.56 6.51 -12.34
CA ILE A 211 12.67 6.26 -13.48
C ILE A 211 12.07 7.61 -13.84
N ILE A 212 12.32 8.13 -15.04
CA ILE A 212 11.78 9.41 -15.47
C ILE A 212 10.49 9.17 -16.25
N ASP A 213 9.43 9.87 -15.88
CA ASP A 213 8.15 9.83 -16.58
C ASP A 213 8.12 10.94 -17.64
N HIS A 214 8.22 10.54 -18.89
CA HIS A 214 8.22 11.41 -20.05
C HIS A 214 6.82 11.73 -20.59
N GLU A 215 5.77 11.22 -19.95
CA GLU A 215 4.40 11.42 -20.40
C GLU A 215 3.64 12.36 -19.47
N LEU A 216 3.57 12.03 -18.17
CA LEU A 216 2.58 12.61 -17.26
C LEU A 216 3.18 13.35 -16.05
N ASN A 217 4.29 12.89 -15.47
CA ASN A 217 4.95 13.67 -14.42
C ASN A 217 5.89 14.75 -14.99
N TYR A 218 5.34 15.93 -15.26
CA TYR A 218 6.09 17.08 -15.78
C TYR A 218 6.15 18.24 -14.81
N GLY A 219 7.32 18.86 -14.69
CA GLY A 219 7.50 20.16 -14.02
C GLY A 219 7.89 21.26 -14.99
N ILE A 220 8.10 22.46 -14.44
CA ILE A 220 8.53 23.66 -15.18
C ILE A 220 9.84 23.40 -15.96
N ARG A 221 10.73 22.55 -15.43
CA ARG A 221 12.05 22.23 -16.03
C ARG A 221 12.06 20.96 -16.87
N GLY A 222 10.90 20.37 -17.18
CA GLY A 222 10.78 19.15 -17.96
C GLY A 222 10.30 17.92 -17.16
N PRO A 223 10.49 16.70 -17.69
CA PRO A 223 9.99 15.48 -17.09
C PRO A 223 10.65 15.22 -15.74
N ARG A 224 9.88 14.63 -14.82
CA ARG A 224 10.29 14.35 -13.45
C ARG A 224 10.34 12.85 -13.21
N GLU A 225 10.92 12.49 -12.07
CA GLU A 225 10.97 11.11 -11.63
C GLU A 225 9.53 10.58 -11.43
N TRP A 226 9.20 9.45 -12.03
CA TRP A 226 7.93 8.75 -11.86
C TRP A 226 7.64 8.60 -10.36
N ASP A 227 6.51 9.13 -9.92
CA ASP A 227 6.04 8.90 -8.57
C ASP A 227 5.42 7.52 -8.56
N SER A 228 6.14 6.56 -7.98
CA SER A 228 5.70 5.17 -7.92
C SER A 228 4.28 5.15 -7.31
N GLY A 229 3.33 4.61 -8.08
CA GLY A 229 1.90 4.68 -7.76
C GLY A 229 1.54 4.10 -6.40
N SER A 230 0.27 4.30 -6.01
CA SER A 230 -0.32 3.72 -4.82
C SER A 230 -0.08 2.20 -4.77
N GLY A 231 0.00 1.63 -3.56
CA GLY A 231 0.13 0.18 -3.30
C GLY A 231 -1.09 -0.65 -3.72
N THR A 232 -1.69 -0.31 -4.86
CA THR A 232 -2.82 -0.96 -5.50
C THR A 232 -2.46 -2.42 -5.76
N ALA A 233 -3.34 -3.33 -5.33
CA ALA A 233 -3.22 -4.74 -5.69
C ALA A 233 -3.31 -4.88 -7.21
N ILE A 234 -2.22 -5.27 -7.84
CA ILE A 234 -2.12 -5.44 -9.28
C ILE A 234 -1.23 -6.65 -9.61
N ALA A 235 -1.40 -7.20 -10.81
CA ALA A 235 -0.54 -8.26 -11.32
C ALA A 235 0.95 -7.87 -11.28
N LYS A 236 1.80 -8.88 -11.15
CA LYS A 236 3.26 -8.72 -11.18
C LYS A 236 3.72 -8.02 -12.47
N ASN A 237 4.84 -7.32 -12.41
CA ASN A 237 5.37 -6.51 -13.53
C ASN A 237 4.49 -5.32 -13.91
N LYS A 238 3.46 -4.98 -13.13
CA LYS A 238 2.58 -3.85 -13.45
C LYS A 238 2.49 -2.86 -12.31
N SER A 239 2.16 -1.62 -12.66
CA SER A 239 1.70 -0.59 -11.75
C SER A 239 0.47 0.08 -12.35
N ALA A 240 -0.45 0.51 -11.51
CA ALA A 240 -1.58 1.34 -11.92
C ALA A 240 -1.59 2.65 -11.14
N GLU A 241 -2.09 3.68 -11.78
CA GLU A 241 -2.27 4.99 -11.19
C GLU A 241 -3.42 5.72 -11.86
N PHE A 242 -4.04 6.62 -11.11
CA PHE A 242 -5.04 7.53 -11.64
C PHE A 242 -4.37 8.80 -12.14
N VAL A 243 -4.77 9.23 -13.32
CA VAL A 243 -4.33 10.46 -13.96
C VAL A 243 -5.56 11.31 -14.20
N SER A 244 -5.52 12.57 -13.78
CA SER A 244 -6.65 13.48 -14.01
C SER A 244 -6.85 13.72 -15.51
N ALA A 245 -8.11 13.93 -15.92
CA ALA A 245 -8.42 14.25 -17.30
C ALA A 245 -7.67 15.49 -17.83
N PRO A 246 -7.55 16.59 -17.06
CA PRO A 246 -6.73 17.74 -17.46
C PRO A 246 -5.26 17.38 -17.74
N ALA A 247 -4.64 16.53 -16.91
CA ALA A 247 -3.25 16.13 -17.10
C ALA A 247 -3.05 15.27 -18.37
N MET A 248 -4.02 14.38 -18.67
CA MET A 248 -4.03 13.61 -19.92
C MET A 248 -4.18 14.50 -21.15
N LEU A 249 -5.10 15.47 -21.12
CA LEU A 249 -5.32 16.43 -22.21
C LEU A 249 -4.09 17.31 -22.45
N GLU A 250 -3.44 17.80 -21.39
CA GLU A 250 -2.20 18.57 -21.52
C GLU A 250 -1.07 17.74 -22.15
N ALA A 251 -0.95 16.46 -21.75
CA ALA A 251 0.04 15.55 -22.32
C ALA A 251 -0.23 15.25 -23.80
N TYR A 252 -1.51 15.10 -24.18
CA TYR A 252 -1.96 14.93 -25.55
C TYR A 252 -1.63 16.14 -26.44
N GLN A 253 -2.00 17.35 -26.01
CA GLN A 253 -1.73 18.60 -26.74
C GLN A 253 -0.23 18.82 -26.98
N LYS A 254 0.61 18.48 -25.99
CA LYS A 254 2.07 18.57 -26.11
C LYS A 254 2.72 17.33 -26.75
N LYS A 255 1.92 16.40 -27.32
CA LYS A 255 2.38 15.20 -28.04
C LYS A 255 3.33 14.30 -27.22
N ARG A 256 3.12 14.24 -25.91
CA ARG A 256 3.95 13.45 -24.98
C ARG A 256 3.52 11.98 -24.91
N LEU A 257 2.22 11.72 -25.05
CA LEU A 257 1.63 10.39 -24.88
C LEU A 257 2.19 9.34 -25.84
N LYS A 258 2.34 8.11 -25.35
CA LYS A 258 2.79 6.92 -26.08
C LYS A 258 1.73 5.83 -26.05
N GLY A 259 1.93 4.79 -26.87
CA GLY A 259 1.00 3.67 -26.97
C GLY A 259 -0.42 4.13 -27.37
N ASN A 260 -1.41 3.65 -26.63
CA ASN A 260 -2.83 4.00 -26.81
C ASN A 260 -3.26 5.30 -26.10
N GLY A 261 -2.35 6.03 -25.44
CA GLY A 261 -2.69 7.24 -24.68
C GLY A 261 -3.38 8.31 -25.54
N ASN A 262 -2.96 8.47 -26.80
CA ASN A 262 -3.59 9.42 -27.73
C ASN A 262 -5.04 9.04 -28.08
N GLU A 263 -5.33 7.74 -28.17
CA GLU A 263 -6.69 7.26 -28.47
C GLU A 263 -7.64 7.57 -27.31
N VAL A 264 -7.18 7.32 -26.08
CA VAL A 264 -7.93 7.64 -24.86
C VAL A 264 -8.15 9.14 -24.73
N ALA A 265 -7.10 9.94 -24.88
CA ALA A 265 -7.17 11.39 -24.65
C ALA A 265 -8.00 12.13 -25.71
N LYS A 266 -8.15 11.60 -26.93
CA LYS A 266 -8.88 12.25 -28.02
C LYS A 266 -10.36 12.48 -27.70
N ASN A 267 -10.96 11.61 -26.89
CA ASN A 267 -12.38 11.65 -26.56
C ASN A 267 -12.63 12.18 -25.14
N LEU A 268 -11.60 12.64 -24.44
CA LEU A 268 -11.68 13.05 -23.05
C LEU A 268 -12.12 14.51 -22.94
N LEU A 269 -13.01 14.80 -22.00
CA LEU A 269 -13.38 16.15 -21.59
C LEU A 269 -12.66 16.52 -20.28
N GLU A 270 -12.56 17.81 -19.98
CA GLU A 270 -11.81 18.29 -18.81
C GLU A 270 -12.41 17.84 -17.49
N ASP A 271 -13.74 17.67 -17.45
CA ASP A 271 -14.54 17.25 -16.31
C ASP A 271 -14.80 15.73 -16.26
N ASP A 272 -14.24 14.96 -17.19
CA ASP A 272 -14.31 13.51 -17.15
C ASP A 272 -13.61 12.92 -15.91
N ASN A 273 -14.04 11.72 -15.54
CA ASN A 273 -13.39 10.93 -14.51
C ASN A 273 -11.90 10.68 -14.83
N GLN A 274 -11.14 10.35 -13.78
CA GLN A 274 -9.72 10.04 -13.91
C GLN A 274 -9.48 8.85 -14.86
N VAL A 275 -8.42 8.96 -15.66
CA VAL A 275 -7.94 7.89 -16.52
C VAL A 275 -7.05 6.95 -15.71
N VAL A 276 -7.26 5.65 -15.85
CA VAL A 276 -6.36 4.64 -15.29
C VAL A 276 -5.19 4.42 -16.25
N ARG A 277 -3.97 4.77 -15.82
CA ARG A 277 -2.74 4.42 -16.54
C ARG A 277 -2.18 3.12 -15.95
N ILE A 278 -1.98 2.12 -16.81
CA ILE A 278 -1.31 0.86 -16.46
C ILE A 278 0.08 0.84 -17.09
N LEU A 279 1.11 0.79 -16.25
CA LEU A 279 2.50 0.65 -16.64
C LEU A 279 2.91 -0.82 -16.59
N THR A 280 3.64 -1.30 -17.60
CA THR A 280 4.19 -2.66 -17.64
C THR A 280 5.70 -2.62 -17.70
N PHE A 281 6.35 -3.35 -16.81
CA PHE A 281 7.79 -3.46 -16.67
C PHE A 281 8.28 -4.77 -17.30
N LYS A 282 9.44 -4.73 -17.96
CA LYS A 282 10.03 -5.88 -18.66
C LYS A 282 11.39 -6.27 -18.09
#